data_AF-W4QRG2-F1
#
_entry.id   AF-W4QRG2-F1
#
_cell.length_a   1.000
_cell.length_b   1.000
_cell.length_c   1.000
_cell.angle_alpha   90.00
_cell.angle_beta   90.00
_cell.angle_gamma   90.00
#
_symmetry.space_group_name_H-M   'P 1'
#
loop_
_entity.id
_entity.type
_entity.pdbx_description
1 polymer ?
#
loop_
_entity_poly.entity_id
_entity_poly.type
_entity_poly.pdbx_seq_one_letter_code
_entity_poly.pdbx_strand_id
1 'polypeptide(L)'
;MFFLCNRYKQLEDIKKNFLEKKIPAVADYHVYKNIIFAKRTLTENQYVKYKSIYDILTADMPKPNLIIYLHASLPTLLNRIEMRGREMEQKMDPRYLEQLSEDYETAMDNWASLYPETPIIRINGDEYDFVKQEKDLNDILSLLDHYWQKGATRFESTC
;
A
#
# COMPACT_ATOMS: atom_id res chain seq x y z
N MET A 1 -1.01 18.17 4.23
CA MET A 1 -2.06 18.02 5.26
C MET A 1 -3.35 17.42 4.72
N PHE A 2 -3.90 17.92 3.61
CA PHE A 2 -5.15 17.40 3.02
C PHE A 2 -5.20 15.87 2.87
N PHE A 3 -4.18 15.26 2.26
CA PHE A 3 -4.13 13.81 2.08
C PHE A 3 -4.20 13.06 3.42
N LEU A 4 -3.38 13.42 4.40
CA LEU A 4 -3.40 12.81 5.73
C LEU A 4 -4.80 12.86 6.38
N CYS A 5 -5.44 14.03 6.40
CA CYS A 5 -6.78 14.18 6.96
C CYS A 5 -7.82 13.35 6.20
N ASN A 6 -7.75 13.32 4.87
CA ASN A 6 -8.63 12.49 4.06
C ASN A 6 -8.40 11.00 4.33
N ARG A 7 -7.14 10.57 4.53
CA ARG A 7 -6.80 9.19 4.85
C ARG A 7 -7.29 8.78 6.24
N TYR A 8 -7.12 9.66 7.21
CA TYR A 8 -7.67 9.50 8.56
C TYR A 8 -9.18 9.26 8.51
N LYS A 9 -9.92 10.12 7.80
CA LYS A 9 -11.37 9.97 7.66
C LYS A 9 -11.78 8.64 7.03
N GLN A 10 -11.05 8.17 6.00
CA GLN A 10 -11.31 6.88 5.39
C GLN A 10 -11.07 5.71 6.36
N LEU A 11 -10.05 5.79 7.22
CA LEU A 11 -9.81 4.78 8.25
C LEU A 11 -10.89 4.80 9.35
N GLU A 12 -11.35 5.98 9.75
CA GLU A 12 -12.48 6.14 10.68
C GLU A 12 -13.77 5.53 10.10
N ASP A 13 -14.06 5.80 8.83
CA ASP A 13 -15.20 5.23 8.12
C ASP A 13 -15.09 3.70 8.00
N ILE A 14 -13.91 3.17 7.70
CA ILE A 14 -13.66 1.71 7.65
C ILE A 14 -13.90 1.08 9.04
N LYS A 15 -13.37 1.70 10.09
CA LYS A 15 -13.54 1.23 11.48
C LYS A 15 -15.03 1.13 11.83
N LYS A 16 -15.77 2.22 11.66
CA LYS A 16 -17.18 2.34 12.04
C LYS A 16 -18.12 1.49 11.18
N ASN A 17 -17.93 1.52 9.86
CA ASN A 17 -18.89 0.91 8.94
C ASN A 17 -18.61 -0.56 8.68
N PHE A 18 -17.38 -1.03 8.85
CA PHE A 18 -16.97 -2.40 8.55
C PHE A 18 -16.44 -3.13 9.78
N LEU A 19 -15.34 -2.67 10.37
CA LEU A 19 -14.59 -3.46 11.35
C LEU A 19 -15.34 -3.65 12.68
N GLU A 20 -16.00 -2.59 13.19
CA GLU A 20 -16.87 -2.68 14.39
C GLU A 20 -18.06 -3.63 14.18
N LYS A 21 -18.46 -3.83 12.93
CA LYS A 21 -19.52 -4.78 12.52
C LYS A 21 -18.96 -6.15 12.12
N LYS A 22 -17.65 -6.39 12.30
CA LYS A 22 -16.93 -7.61 11.90
C LYS A 22 -17.01 -7.92 10.40
N ILE A 23 -17.13 -6.88 9.57
CA ILE A 23 -17.08 -7.00 8.12
C ILE A 23 -15.63 -6.76 7.69
N PRO A 24 -15.01 -7.66 6.90
CA PRO A 24 -13.66 -7.45 6.40
C PRO A 24 -13.62 -6.25 5.42
N ALA A 25 -12.47 -5.57 5.39
CA ALA A 25 -12.24 -4.45 4.49
C ALA A 25 -10.89 -4.61 3.79
N VAL A 26 -10.83 -4.24 2.52
CA VAL A 26 -9.61 -4.16 1.71
C VAL A 26 -9.41 -2.71 1.32
N ALA A 27 -8.18 -2.21 1.46
CA ALA A 27 -7.80 -0.87 1.06
C ALA A 27 -6.71 -0.94 -0.02
N ASP A 28 -6.81 -0.05 -1.00
CA ASP A 28 -5.91 0.07 -2.15
C ASP A 28 -4.60 0.81 -1.83
N TYR A 29 -4.48 1.35 -0.61
CA TYR A 29 -3.26 1.97 -0.12
C TYR A 29 -3.20 1.89 1.42
N HIS A 30 -1.99 2.04 1.95
CA HIS A 30 -1.75 2.14 3.39
C HIS A 30 -1.48 3.60 3.81
N VAL A 31 -1.97 4.03 4.98
CA VAL A 31 -1.79 5.41 5.47
C VAL A 31 -0.31 5.80 5.62
N TYR A 32 0.57 4.81 5.84
CA TYR A 32 2.03 4.97 5.90
C TYR A 32 2.64 5.57 4.63
N LYS A 33 1.97 5.45 3.48
CA LYS A 33 2.34 6.14 2.24
C LYS A 33 2.57 7.64 2.49
N ASN A 34 1.78 8.27 3.36
CA ASN A 34 1.95 9.67 3.71
C ASN A 34 3.33 9.99 4.30
N ILE A 35 3.91 9.08 5.09
CA ILE A 35 5.24 9.26 5.69
C ILE A 35 6.32 9.15 4.61
N ILE A 36 6.19 8.18 3.71
CA ILE A 36 7.12 7.98 2.57
C ILE A 36 7.22 9.27 1.74
N PHE A 37 6.09 9.82 1.30
CA PHE A 37 6.08 11.05 0.52
C PHE A 37 6.51 12.28 1.33
N ALA A 38 6.07 12.39 2.58
CA ALA A 38 6.43 13.52 3.44
C ALA A 38 7.94 13.63 3.66
N LYS A 39 8.64 12.50 3.84
CA LYS A 39 10.10 12.46 3.99
C LYS A 39 10.84 13.03 2.78
N ARG A 40 10.27 12.89 1.57
CA ARG A 40 10.87 13.42 0.33
C ARG A 40 10.54 14.88 0.06
N THR A 41 9.32 15.31 0.41
CA THR A 41 8.82 16.64 0.03
C THR A 41 9.05 17.71 1.09
N LEU A 42 9.16 17.32 2.36
CA LEU A 42 9.28 18.26 3.47
C LEU A 42 10.75 18.42 3.90
N THR A 43 11.10 19.60 4.40
CA THR A 43 12.37 19.78 5.12
C THR A 43 12.34 19.01 6.43
N GLU A 44 13.51 18.70 7.00
CA GLU A 44 13.62 17.94 8.26
C GLU A 44 12.71 18.51 9.37
N ASN A 45 12.75 19.83 9.58
CA ASN A 45 11.94 20.50 10.59
C ASN A 45 10.43 20.40 10.33
N GLN A 46 10.02 20.41 9.06
CA GLN A 46 8.62 20.23 8.66
C GLN A 46 8.19 18.77 8.79
N TYR A 47 9.07 17.85 8.43
CA TYR A 47 8.85 16.41 8.53
C TYR A 47 8.63 15.98 9.99
N VAL A 48 9.45 16.45 10.93
CA VAL A 48 9.27 16.16 12.36
C VAL A 48 7.88 16.58 12.83
N LYS A 49 7.45 17.81 12.51
CA LYS A 49 6.10 18.30 12.87
C LYS A 49 4.99 17.48 12.21
N TYR A 50 5.15 17.16 10.93
CA TYR A 50 4.20 16.36 10.19
C TYR A 50 4.07 14.95 10.78
N LYS A 51 5.19 14.33 11.14
CA LYS A 51 5.23 13.00 11.74
C LYS A 51 4.56 13.00 13.11
N SER A 52 4.76 14.01 13.95
CA SER A 52 4.03 14.12 15.22
C SER A 52 2.51 14.15 15.01
N ILE A 53 2.03 14.91 14.02
CA ILE A 53 0.59 14.97 13.70
C ILE A 53 0.10 13.62 13.17
N TYR A 54 0.87 12.99 12.29
CA TYR A 54 0.57 11.65 11.77
C TYR A 54 0.44 10.62 12.89
N ASP A 55 1.41 10.59 13.81
CA ASP A 55 1.45 9.62 14.92
C ASP A 55 0.22 9.83 15.82
N ILE A 56 -0.18 11.08 16.11
CA ILE A 56 -1.39 11.41 16.87
C ILE A 56 -2.66 10.91 16.15
N LEU A 57 -2.80 11.22 14.85
CA LEU A 57 -4.00 10.85 14.09
C LEU A 57 -4.13 9.35 13.88
N THR A 58 -3.02 8.61 13.83
CA THR A 58 -3.03 7.17 13.50
C THR A 58 -2.93 6.25 14.71
N ALA A 59 -2.73 6.77 15.92
CA ALA A 59 -2.56 5.97 17.14
C ALA A 59 -3.72 4.99 17.39
N ASP A 60 -4.97 5.45 17.24
CA ASP A 60 -6.20 4.68 17.54
C ASP A 60 -6.88 4.11 16.28
N MET A 61 -6.19 4.18 15.15
CA MET A 61 -6.72 3.73 13.86
C MET A 61 -6.51 2.23 13.65
N PRO A 62 -7.41 1.57 12.90
CA PRO A 62 -7.28 0.15 12.62
C PRO A 62 -5.98 -0.10 11.84
N LYS A 63 -5.25 -1.14 12.26
CA LYS A 63 -4.06 -1.64 11.56
C LYS A 63 -4.43 -2.81 10.68
N PRO A 64 -3.81 -2.96 9.49
CA PRO A 64 -4.02 -4.13 8.66
C PRO A 64 -3.52 -5.38 9.39
N ASN A 65 -4.16 -6.52 9.13
CA ASN A 65 -3.67 -7.84 9.52
C ASN A 65 -2.86 -8.52 8.41
N LEU A 66 -2.81 -7.93 7.23
CA LEU A 66 -2.06 -8.39 6.07
C LEU A 66 -1.75 -7.20 5.16
N ILE A 67 -0.53 -7.13 4.65
CA ILE A 67 -0.12 -6.15 3.64
C ILE A 67 0.30 -6.91 2.37
N ILE A 68 -0.25 -6.50 1.24
CA ILE A 68 0.18 -6.94 -0.08
C ILE A 68 1.02 -5.82 -0.68
N TYR A 69 2.30 -6.08 -0.89
CA TYR A 69 3.25 -5.13 -1.44
C TYR A 69 3.67 -5.54 -2.85
N LEU A 70 3.23 -4.74 -3.83
CA LEU A 70 3.55 -4.95 -5.25
C LEU A 70 4.79 -4.12 -5.59
N HIS A 71 5.87 -4.79 -5.98
CA HIS A 71 7.11 -4.14 -6.41
C HIS A 71 7.49 -4.61 -7.82
N ALA A 72 8.27 -3.82 -8.55
CA ALA A 72 8.80 -4.20 -9.86
C ALA A 72 10.06 -3.37 -10.16
N SER A 73 10.88 -3.85 -11.08
CA SER A 73 12.05 -3.13 -11.55
C SER A 73 11.69 -1.78 -12.20
N LEU A 74 12.63 -0.82 -12.16
CA LEU A 74 12.45 0.48 -12.80
C LEU A 74 12.06 0.38 -14.29
N PRO A 75 12.68 -0.48 -15.12
CA PRO A 75 12.25 -0.67 -16.51
C PRO A 75 10.78 -1.09 -16.63
N THR A 76 10.31 -2.04 -15.81
CA THR A 76 8.91 -2.49 -15.81
C THR A 76 7.96 -1.38 -15.37
N LEU A 77 8.33 -0.60 -14.35
CA LEU A 77 7.52 0.53 -13.90
C LEU A 77 7.39 1.60 -14.99
N LEU A 78 8.49 1.98 -15.64
CA LEU A 78 8.49 2.97 -16.72
C LEU A 78 7.63 2.52 -17.90
N ASN A 79 7.79 1.26 -18.33
CA ASN A 79 6.96 0.68 -19.40
C ASN A 79 5.46 0.73 -19.04
N ARG A 80 5.09 0.37 -17.81
CA ARG A 80 3.70 0.43 -17.34
C ARG A 80 3.15 1.85 -17.26
N ILE A 81 3.98 2.83 -16.88
CA ILE A 81 3.59 4.25 -16.87
C ILE A 81 3.33 4.75 -18.29
N GLU A 82 4.22 4.41 -19.22
CA GLU A 82 4.08 4.75 -20.64
C GLU A 82 2.79 4.16 -21.23
N MET A 83 2.52 2.88 -20.98
CA MET A 83 1.28 2.22 -21.42
C MET A 83 0.00 2.87 -20.88
N ARG A 84 0.03 3.47 -19.68
CA ARG A 84 -1.15 4.16 -19.10
C ARG A 84 -1.43 5.52 -19.75
N GLY A 85 -0.42 6.13 -20.38
CA GLY A 85 -0.58 7.37 -21.14
C GLY A 85 -1.04 8.60 -20.35
N ARG A 86 -0.82 8.63 -19.02
CA ARG A 86 -1.22 9.77 -18.19
C ARG A 86 -0.24 10.92 -18.35
N GLU A 87 -0.68 12.06 -18.87
CA GLU A 87 0.17 13.22 -19.17
C GLU A 87 1.04 13.69 -17.99
N MET A 88 0.49 13.64 -16.77
CA MET A 88 1.23 14.04 -15.57
C MET A 88 2.35 13.07 -15.18
N GLU A 89 2.22 11.78 -15.53
CA GLU A 89 3.22 10.76 -15.19
C GLU A 89 4.35 10.69 -16.24
N GLN A 90 4.09 11.10 -17.49
CA GLN A 90 5.08 11.06 -18.58
C GLN A 90 6.29 12.00 -18.37
N LYS A 91 6.15 13.05 -17.56
CA LYS A 91 7.22 14.00 -17.25
C LYS A 91 8.02 13.63 -16.00
N MET A 92 7.74 12.46 -15.42
CA MET A 92 8.36 12.03 -14.17
C MET A 92 9.81 11.60 -14.40
N ASP A 93 10.72 12.07 -13.55
CA ASP A 93 12.13 11.69 -13.60
C ASP A 93 12.27 10.19 -13.22
N PRO A 94 12.88 9.35 -14.07
CA PRO A 94 13.17 7.95 -13.73
C PRO A 94 13.94 7.79 -12.42
N ARG A 95 14.85 8.71 -12.09
CA ARG A 95 15.60 8.69 -10.82
C ARG A 95 14.70 8.92 -9.62
N TYR A 96 13.66 9.75 -9.78
CA TYR A 96 12.68 9.93 -8.73
C TYR A 96 11.90 8.65 -8.45
N LEU A 97 11.52 7.92 -9.51
CA LEU A 97 10.85 6.62 -9.41
C LEU A 97 11.73 5.57 -8.74
N GLU A 98 13.01 5.50 -9.12
CA GLU A 98 13.98 4.59 -8.50
C GLU A 98 14.11 4.83 -6.99
N GLN A 99 14.36 6.06 -6.59
CA GLN A 99 14.49 6.43 -5.19
C GLN A 99 13.18 6.25 -4.41
N LEU A 100 12.04 6.45 -5.06
CA LEU A 100 10.74 6.19 -4.44
C LEU A 100 10.55 4.70 -4.17
N SER A 101 10.94 3.83 -5.11
CA SER A 101 10.92 2.37 -4.89
C SER A 101 11.79 1.96 -3.70
N GLU A 102 13.01 2.52 -3.58
CA GLU A 102 13.88 2.28 -2.42
C GLU A 102 13.25 2.72 -1.09
N ASP A 103 12.56 3.87 -1.09
CA ASP A 103 11.85 4.36 0.10
C ASP A 103 10.69 3.43 0.50
N TYR A 104 10.01 2.81 -0.48
CA TYR A 104 8.97 1.81 -0.21
C TYR A 104 9.57 0.52 0.36
N GLU A 105 10.67 0.01 -0.18
CA GLU A 105 11.36 -1.17 0.41
C GLU A 105 11.75 -0.90 1.86
N THR A 106 12.41 0.23 2.09
CA THR A 106 12.82 0.65 3.44
C THR A 106 11.61 0.79 4.37
N ALA A 107 10.50 1.34 3.87
CA ALA A 107 9.26 1.46 4.61
C ALA A 107 8.65 0.10 5.00
N MET A 108 8.63 -0.87 4.07
CA MET A 108 8.09 -2.20 4.32
C MET A 108 8.97 -2.99 5.29
N ASP A 109 10.29 -2.86 5.20
CA ASP A 109 11.22 -3.52 6.12
C ASP A 109 11.08 -2.94 7.55
N ASN A 110 10.99 -1.62 7.67
CA ASN A 110 10.71 -0.97 8.94
C ASN A 110 9.35 -1.40 9.51
N TRP A 111 8.33 -1.52 8.66
CA TRP A 111 7.01 -1.98 9.10
C TRP A 111 7.06 -3.42 9.62
N ALA A 112 7.71 -4.33 8.88
CA ALA A 112 7.87 -5.73 9.30
C ALA A 112 8.61 -5.86 10.63
N SER A 113 9.60 -4.99 10.88
CA SER A 113 10.33 -4.97 12.15
C SER A 113 9.48 -4.44 13.32
N LEU A 114 8.63 -3.44 13.09
CA LEU A 114 7.78 -2.83 14.12
C LEU A 114 6.51 -3.66 14.41
N TYR A 115 6.00 -4.38 13.41
CA TYR A 115 4.74 -5.13 13.47
C TYR A 115 4.92 -6.56 12.93
N PRO A 116 5.73 -7.40 13.62
CA PRO A 116 6.05 -8.75 13.15
C PRO A 116 4.81 -9.66 13.04
N GLU A 117 3.70 -9.31 13.70
CA GLU A 117 2.43 -10.00 13.62
C GLU A 117 1.66 -9.76 12.31
N THR A 118 2.02 -8.71 11.56
CA THR A 118 1.37 -8.36 10.30
C THR A 118 2.20 -8.89 9.13
N PRO A 119 1.83 -10.02 8.50
CA PRO A 119 2.54 -10.51 7.33
C PRO A 119 2.54 -9.49 6.18
N ILE A 120 3.69 -9.37 5.52
CA ILE A 120 3.85 -8.61 4.28
C ILE A 120 4.14 -9.60 3.16
N ILE A 121 3.19 -9.75 2.24
CA ILE A 121 3.33 -10.57 1.05
C ILE A 121 3.88 -9.68 -0.07
N ARG A 122 5.11 -9.98 -0.50
CA ARG A 122 5.78 -9.26 -1.59
C ARG A 122 5.49 -9.97 -2.90
N ILE A 123 4.99 -9.23 -3.89
CA ILE A 123 4.67 -9.76 -5.22
C ILE A 123 5.53 -9.01 -6.23
N ASN A 124 6.35 -9.78 -6.95
CA ASN A 124 7.21 -9.26 -7.99
C ASN A 124 6.44 -9.08 -9.30
N GLY A 125 6.17 -7.83 -9.66
CA GLY A 125 5.52 -7.46 -10.90
C GLY A 125 6.37 -7.64 -12.15
N ASP A 126 7.66 -7.97 -12.04
CA ASP A 126 8.47 -8.42 -13.17
C ASP A 126 8.16 -9.88 -13.55
N GLU A 127 7.75 -10.69 -12.56
CA GLU A 127 7.46 -12.12 -12.71
C GLU A 127 5.96 -12.37 -12.94
N TYR A 128 5.10 -11.59 -12.29
CA TYR A 128 3.64 -11.72 -12.35
C TYR A 128 3.00 -10.58 -13.14
N ASP A 129 2.23 -10.92 -14.18
CA ASP A 129 1.34 -10.02 -14.92
C ASP A 129 -0.12 -10.41 -14.71
N PHE A 130 -0.62 -10.20 -13.49
CA PHE A 130 -2.02 -10.48 -13.11
C PHE A 130 -3.07 -9.61 -13.84
N VAL A 131 -2.65 -8.66 -14.69
CA VAL A 131 -3.56 -7.87 -15.53
C VAL A 131 -3.83 -8.58 -16.86
N LYS A 132 -2.81 -9.23 -17.44
CA LYS A 132 -2.93 -9.93 -18.73
C LYS A 132 -3.02 -11.44 -18.61
N GLN A 133 -2.50 -12.01 -17.52
CA GLN A 133 -2.43 -13.45 -17.29
C GLN A 133 -3.31 -13.82 -16.10
N GLU A 134 -4.44 -14.45 -16.39
CA GLU A 134 -5.36 -14.94 -15.35
C GLU A 134 -4.69 -16.00 -14.45
N LYS A 135 -3.77 -16.79 -15.00
CA LYS A 135 -2.98 -17.75 -14.23
C LYS A 135 -2.19 -17.07 -13.10
N ASP A 136 -1.51 -15.97 -13.40
CA ASP A 136 -0.70 -15.23 -12.43
C ASP A 136 -1.57 -14.67 -11.29
N LEU A 137 -2.78 -14.20 -11.62
CA LEU A 137 -3.77 -13.81 -10.63
C LEU A 137 -4.17 -15.00 -9.73
N ASN A 138 -4.46 -16.16 -10.31
CA ASN A 138 -4.84 -17.36 -9.57
C ASN A 138 -3.71 -17.87 -8.67
N ASP A 139 -2.45 -17.80 -9.13
CA ASP A 139 -1.28 -18.17 -8.34
C ASP A 139 -1.12 -17.23 -7.13
N ILE A 140 -1.29 -15.91 -7.32
CA ILE A 140 -1.31 -14.92 -6.24
C ILE A 140 -2.46 -15.19 -5.26
N LEU A 141 -3.69 -15.41 -5.75
CA LEU A 141 -4.84 -15.68 -4.88
C LEU A 141 -4.63 -16.96 -4.06
N SER A 142 -4.07 -18.00 -4.67
CA SER A 142 -3.72 -19.24 -3.98
C SER A 142 -2.65 -19.03 -2.91
N LEU A 143 -1.67 -18.15 -3.17
CA LEU A 143 -0.70 -17.73 -2.15
C LEU A 143 -1.40 -17.04 -0.97
N LEU A 144 -2.33 -16.11 -1.24
CA LEU A 144 -3.08 -15.39 -0.20
C LEU A 144 -3.94 -16.33 0.67
N ASP A 145 -4.50 -17.41 0.10
CA ASP A 145 -5.28 -18.41 0.83
C ASP A 145 -4.49 -19.02 2.01
N HIS A 146 -3.16 -19.10 1.93
CA HIS A 146 -2.31 -19.64 3.00
C HIS A 146 -2.14 -18.67 4.18
N TYR A 147 -2.35 -17.37 3.95
CA TYR A 147 -2.24 -16.32 4.98
C TYR A 147 -3.59 -15.99 5.63
N TRP A 148 -4.70 -16.48 5.07
CA TRP A 148 -6.01 -16.35 5.69
C TRP A 148 -6.20 -17.40 6.79
N GLN A 149 -6.35 -16.97 8.04
CA GLN A 149 -7.11 -17.79 8.99
C GLN A 149 -8.56 -17.87 8.50
N LYS A 150 -9.10 -19.10 8.36
CA LYS A 150 -10.50 -19.38 7.96
C LYS A 150 -11.48 -18.41 8.64
N GLY A 151 -11.91 -17.37 7.92
CA GLY A 151 -12.70 -16.27 8.48
C GLY A 151 -12.94 -15.10 7.53
N ALA A 152 -12.04 -14.88 6.56
CA ALA A 152 -12.34 -14.06 5.39
C ALA A 152 -12.96 -14.95 4.31
N THR A 153 -14.28 -15.00 4.23
CA THR A 153 -14.98 -15.66 3.11
C THR A 153 -14.61 -14.96 1.80
N ARG A 154 -14.18 -15.74 0.80
CA ARG A 154 -14.10 -15.29 -0.60
C ARG A 154 -15.45 -14.68 -0.97
N PHE A 155 -15.52 -13.35 -1.06
CA PHE A 155 -16.67 -12.68 -1.67
C PHE A 155 -16.44 -12.76 -3.18
N GLU A 156 -16.79 -13.90 -3.79
CA GLU A 156 -16.96 -13.95 -5.23
C GLU A 156 -18.15 -13.04 -5.57
N SER A 157 -17.84 -11.86 -6.10
CA SER A 157 -18.86 -10.99 -6.69
C SER A 157 -19.26 -11.62 -8.02
N THR A 158 -20.18 -12.57 -7.98
CA THR A 158 -20.87 -13.05 -9.19
C THR A 158 -21.68 -11.88 -9.73
N CYS A 159 -21.28 -11.39 -10.90
CA CYS A 159 -22.14 -10.57 -11.75
C CYS A 159 -23.29 -11.42 -12.31
#